data_AF-A0A6J5XMK7-F1
#
_entry.id   AF-A0A6J5XMK7-F1
#
_cell.length_a   1.000
_cell.length_b   1.000
_cell.length_c   1.000
_cell.angle_alpha   90.00
_cell.angle_beta   90.00
_cell.angle_gamma   90.00
#
_symmetry.space_group_name_H-M   'P 1'
#
loop_
_entity.id
_entity.type
_entity.pdbx_description
1 polymer ?
#
loop_
_entity_poly.entity_id
_entity_poly.type
_entity_poly.pdbx_seq_one_letter_code
_entity_poly.pdbx_strand_id
1 'polypeptide(L)' 'MANPKAFLSNLQKRVVWLELEVASYNYNPISSNLLQLGNSMMDDQDLGFFANFLGIFIFVLVIAYHYVMADPKYEGN' A
#
# COMPACT_ATOMS: atom_id res chain seq x y z
N MET A 1 53.23 27.40 0.12
CA MET A 1 52.41 27.52 1.34
C MET A 1 50.99 27.13 0.99
N ALA A 2 50.44 26.06 1.59
CA ALA A 2 49.06 25.66 1.33
C ALA A 2 48.09 26.75 1.84
N ASN A 3 47.07 27.08 1.06
CA ASN A 3 46.10 28.10 1.42
C ASN A 3 45.26 27.60 2.61
N PRO A 4 45.33 28.25 3.79
CA PRO A 4 44.64 27.79 4.99
C PRO A 4 43.12 27.74 4.81
N LYS A 5 42.54 28.60 3.95
CA LYS A 5 41.10 28.60 3.67
C LYS A 5 40.67 27.34 2.89
N ALA A 6 41.52 26.83 2.01
CA ALA A 6 41.24 25.62 1.24
C ALA A 6 41.32 24.35 2.12
N PHE A 7 42.16 24.36 3.14
CA PHE A 7 42.24 23.26 4.11
C PHE A 7 40.96 23.18 4.96
N LEU A 8 40.47 24.31 5.45
CA LEU A 8 39.27 24.38 6.28
C LEU A 8 38.00 23.96 5.51
N SER A 9 37.85 24.37 4.26
CA SER A 9 36.68 23.97 3.45
C SER A 9 36.67 22.46 3.14
N ASN A 10 37.85 21.86 2.94
CA ASN A 10 37.96 20.42 2.74
C ASN A 10 37.67 19.63 4.02
N LEU A 11 38.07 20.14 5.20
CA LEU A 11 37.71 19.54 6.48
C LEU A 11 36.20 19.61 6.72
N GLN A 12 35.58 20.76 6.46
CA GLN A 12 34.14 20.93 6.66
C GLN A 12 33.34 19.96 5.79
N LYS A 13 33.72 19.76 4.52
CA LYS A 13 33.10 18.75 3.67
C LYS A 13 33.22 17.35 4.29
N ARG A 14 34.40 16.98 4.77
CA ARG A 14 34.63 15.66 5.38
C ARG A 14 33.84 15.47 6.67
N VAL A 15 33.68 16.51 7.49
CA VAL A 15 32.82 16.49 8.69
C VAL A 15 31.36 16.23 8.30
N VAL A 16 30.83 16.96 7.31
CA VAL A 16 29.44 16.75 6.83
C VAL A 16 29.23 15.35 6.27
N TRP A 17 30.18 14.80 5.52
CA TRP A 17 30.09 13.43 5.02
C TRP A 17 30.06 12.40 6.14
N LEU A 18 30.85 12.61 7.21
CA LEU A 18 30.84 11.73 8.38
C LEU A 18 29.53 11.85 9.15
N GLU A 19 28.95 13.04 9.27
CA GLU A 19 27.64 13.24 9.91
C GLU A 19 26.52 12.47 9.18
N LEU A 20 26.52 12.51 7.84
CA LEU A 20 25.57 11.76 7.02
C LEU A 20 25.74 10.24 7.17
N GLU A 21 26.98 9.76 7.21
CA GLU A 21 27.30 8.34 7.36
C GLU A 21 26.90 7.81 8.74
N VAL A 22 27.16 8.59 9.81
CA VAL A 22 26.73 8.25 11.18
C VAL A 22 25.20 8.32 11.32
N ALA A 23 24.53 9.27 10.67
CA ALA A 23 23.06 9.38 10.69
C ALA A 23 22.38 8.17 10.03
N SER A 24 22.97 7.60 8.98
CA SER A 24 22.51 6.35 8.36
C SER A 24 22.63 5.17 9.34
N TYR A 25 23.72 5.13 10.11
CA TYR A 25 23.97 4.07 11.09
C TYR A 25 23.11 4.18 12.36
N ASN A 26 22.73 5.41 12.75
CA ASN A 26 21.90 5.71 13.92
C ASN A 26 20.41 5.89 13.54
N TYR A 27 19.99 5.29 12.44
CA TYR A 27 18.57 5.15 12.13
C TYR A 27 18.01 3.98 12.94
N ASN A 28 17.16 4.27 13.92
CA ASN A 28 16.39 3.27 14.65
C ASN A 28 15.08 2.99 13.89
N PRO A 29 14.95 1.86 13.16
CA PRO A 29 13.73 1.56 12.40
C PRO A 29 12.51 1.29 13.29
N ILE A 30 12.69 1.20 14.61
CA ILE A 30 11.67 0.77 15.56
C ILE A 30 10.51 1.79 15.66
N SER A 31 10.73 3.05 15.28
CA SER A 31 9.71 4.10 15.28
C SER A 31 8.62 3.92 14.22
N SER A 32 8.83 3.12 13.18
CA SER A 32 7.82 2.91 12.13
C SER A 32 6.66 2.00 12.59
N ASN A 33 6.85 1.21 13.64
CA ASN A 33 5.81 0.31 14.17
C ASN A 33 4.86 0.99 15.18
N LEU A 34 5.18 2.21 15.64
CA LEU A 34 4.41 2.91 16.68
C LEU A 34 3.27 3.79 16.13
N LEU A 35 3.15 3.90 14.80
CA LEU A 35 2.05 4.57 14.09
C LEU A 35 1.19 3.59 13.27
N GLN A 36 1.26 2.29 13.54
CA GLN A 36 0.37 1.29 12.94
C GLN A 36 -0.95 1.17 13.72
N LEU A 37 -1.56 2.31 14.08
CA LEU A 37 -2.87 2.36 14.76
C LEU A 37 -4.03 2.58 13.79
N GLY A 38 -3.84 2.47 12.49
CA GLY A 38 -4.94 2.74 11.56
C GLY A 38 -4.61 2.62 10.10
N ASN A 39 -4.05 1.48 9.70
CA ASN A 39 -4.13 1.11 8.30
C ASN A 39 -4.79 -0.26 8.16
N SER A 40 -6.03 -0.35 8.63
CA SER A 40 -7.00 -1.32 8.12
C SER A 40 -7.42 -0.89 6.71
N MET A 41 -6.45 -0.72 5.81
CA MET A 41 -6.74 -0.72 4.39
C MET A 41 -7.03 -2.18 4.06
N MET A 42 -8.29 -2.45 3.71
CA MET A 42 -8.73 -3.73 3.16
C MET A 42 -7.75 -4.10 2.05
N ASP A 43 -7.04 -5.20 2.24
CA ASP A 43 -5.93 -5.57 1.37
C ASP A 43 -6.47 -5.86 -0.03
N ASP A 44 -5.66 -5.63 -1.06
CA ASP A 44 -6.02 -5.98 -2.45
C ASP A 44 -6.36 -7.49 -2.55
N GLN A 45 -5.80 -8.28 -1.63
CA GLN A 45 -6.13 -9.68 -1.43
C GLN A 45 -7.57 -9.92 -0.94
N ASP A 46 -8.05 -9.14 0.03
CA ASP A 46 -9.42 -9.24 0.55
C ASP A 46 -10.44 -8.78 -0.50
N LEU A 47 -10.09 -7.73 -1.27
CA LEU A 47 -10.92 -7.25 -2.37
C LEU A 47 -11.00 -8.28 -3.51
N GLY A 48 -9.88 -8.95 -3.82
CA GLY A 48 -9.84 -10.06 -4.79
C GLY A 48 -10.70 -11.25 -4.36
N PHE A 49 -10.67 -11.62 -3.07
CA PHE A 49 -11.54 -12.67 -2.53
C PHE A 49 -13.03 -12.28 -2.62
N PHE A 50 -13.35 -11.06 -2.21
CA PHE A 50 -14.72 -10.56 -2.25
C PHE A 50 -15.29 -10.47 -3.68
N ALA A 51 -14.48 -10.03 -4.65
CA ALA A 51 -14.88 -9.94 -6.05
C ALA A 51 -15.20 -11.31 -6.67
N ASN A 52 -14.45 -12.35 -6.33
CA ASN A 52 -14.73 -13.72 -6.81
C ASN A 52 -16.03 -14.28 -6.23
N PHE A 53 -16.27 -14.08 -4.93
CA PHE A 53 -17.51 -14.49 -4.28
C PHE A 53 -18.72 -13.73 -4.87
N LEU A 54 -18.61 -12.40 -4.98
CA LEU A 54 -19.68 -11.57 -5.53
C LEU A 54 -19.95 -11.88 -7.00
N GLY A 55 -18.90 -12.14 -7.80
CA GLY A 55 -19.03 -12.50 -9.21
C GLY A 55 -19.84 -13.77 -9.42
N ILE A 56 -19.53 -14.84 -8.70
CA ILE A 56 -20.29 -16.10 -8.77
C ILE A 56 -21.72 -15.92 -8.26
N PHE A 57 -21.89 -15.17 -7.16
CA PHE A 57 -23.20 -14.89 -6.57
C PHE A 57 -24.14 -14.17 -7.55
N ILE A 58 -23.66 -13.10 -8.19
CA ILE A 58 -24.43 -12.36 -9.19
C ILE A 58 -24.68 -13.21 -10.43
N PHE A 59 -23.72 -14.03 -10.87
CA PHE A 59 -23.89 -14.90 -12.03
C PHE A 59 -25.02 -15.93 -11.82
N VAL A 60 -25.05 -16.59 -10.66
CA VAL A 60 -26.14 -17.53 -10.31
C VAL A 60 -27.47 -16.80 -10.17
N LEU A 61 -27.49 -15.62 -9.55
CA LEU A 61 -28.70 -14.81 -9.40
C LEU A 61 -29.29 -14.39 -10.75
N VAL A 62 -28.43 -14.02 -11.71
CA VAL A 62 -28.85 -13.67 -13.08
C VAL A 62 -29.45 -14.87 -13.80
N ILE A 63 -28.82 -16.05 -13.70
CA ILE A 63 -29.35 -17.28 -14.31
C ILE A 63 -30.68 -17.66 -13.66
N ALA A 64 -30.79 -17.57 -12.34
CA ALA A 64 -32.04 -17.85 -11.62
C ALA A 64 -33.15 -16.85 -11.98
N TYR A 65 -32.84 -15.55 -12.07
CA TYR A 65 -33.79 -14.54 -12.53
C TYR A 65 -34.23 -14.81 -13.97
N HIS A 66 -33.29 -15.14 -14.86
CA HIS A 66 -33.61 -15.46 -16.24
C HIS A 66 -34.41 -16.76 -16.35
N TYR A 67 -34.20 -17.73 -15.46
CA TYR A 67 -34.99 -18.96 -15.37
C TYR A 67 -36.41 -18.68 -14.87
N VAL A 68 -36.56 -17.85 -13.84
CA VAL A 68 -37.86 -17.42 -13.30
C VAL A 68 -38.63 -16.57 -14.33
N MET A 69 -37.95 -15.67 -15.04
CA MET A 69 -38.58 -14.81 -16.06
C MET A 69 -38.80 -15.52 -17.39
N ALA A 70 -37.98 -16.52 -17.73
CA ALA A 70 -38.21 -17.38 -18.90
C ALA A 70 -39.24 -18.49 -18.63
N ASP A 71 -39.77 -18.59 -17.41
CA ASP A 71 -41.04 -19.25 -17.13
C ASP A 71 -42.16 -18.18 -17.28
N PRO A 72 -42.79 -18.01 -18.46
CA PRO A 72 -43.90 -17.07 -18.70
C PRO A 72 -45.19 -17.46 -17.96
N LYS A 73 -45.11 -18.20 -16.85
CA LYS A 73 -46.26 -18.75 -16.13
C LYS A 73 -47.08 -17.72 -15.37
N TYR A 74 -46.84 -16.42 -15.58
CA TYR A 74 -47.62 -15.31 -15.05
C TYR A 74 -47.88 -14.17 -16.07
N GLU A 75 -47.90 -14.47 -17.37
CA GLU A 75 -48.51 -13.56 -18.38
C GLU A 75 -50.03 -13.78 -18.56
N GLY A 76 -50.73 -14.25 -17.52
CA GLY A 76 -52.17 -14.52 -17.63
C GLY A 76 -52.89 -14.67 -16.30
N ASN A 77 -53.18 -13.54 -15.65
CA ASN A 77 -54.51 -13.32 -15.05
C ASN A 77 -54.84 -11.83 -14.99
#